data_AF-A0ABD0YFG6-F1
#
_entry.id   AF-A0ABD0YFG6-F1
#
_cell.length_a   1.000
_cell.length_b   1.000
_cell.length_c   1.000
_cell.angle_alpha   90.00
_cell.angle_beta   90.00
_cell.angle_gamma   90.00
#
_symmetry.space_group_name_H-M   'P 1'
#
loop_
_entity.id
_entity.type
_entity.pdbx_description
1 polymer ?
#
loop_
_entity_poly.entity_id
_entity_poly.type
_entity_poly.pdbx_seq_one_letter_code
_entity_poly.pdbx_strand_id
1 'polypeptide(L)'
;IESKHEVTILGGLNEFCVKFYGPRGTPYEGGIWKVRVHLPEHYPFKSPSIGFMNKVYHPNIDEVSGTVCLDVINQAWTALYDLSNIFESFLPQLLTYPNPIDPLNGDAAAMFLHKPEEYKKKVHEYVRKYATEEALREQEQQAVSSDSESSMSDFSEDEAQDMEL
;
A
#
# COMPACT_ATOMS: atom_id res chain seq x y z
N ILE A 1 -23.00 -13.36 -4.91
CA ILE A 1 -22.47 -11.98 -4.92
C ILE A 1 -21.03 -12.13 -5.38
N GLU A 2 -20.78 -11.99 -6.67
CA GLU A 2 -19.41 -12.05 -7.20
C GLU A 2 -18.64 -10.86 -6.61
N SER A 3 -17.54 -11.12 -5.92
CA SER A 3 -16.72 -10.03 -5.39
C SER A 3 -16.06 -9.33 -6.57
N LYS A 4 -16.42 -8.07 -6.81
CA LYS A 4 -15.79 -7.21 -7.82
C LYS A 4 -14.29 -6.98 -7.56
N HIS A 5 -13.83 -7.31 -6.37
CA HIS A 5 -12.47 -7.09 -5.90
C HIS A 5 -11.72 -8.43 -5.83
N GLU A 6 -10.48 -8.44 -6.34
CA GLU A 6 -9.54 -9.55 -6.22
C GLU A 6 -8.89 -9.48 -4.83
N VAL A 7 -9.24 -10.41 -3.94
CA VAL A 7 -8.78 -10.43 -2.53
C VAL A 7 -7.86 -11.62 -2.30
N THR A 8 -6.69 -11.35 -1.73
CA THR A 8 -5.72 -12.35 -1.30
C THR A 8 -5.58 -12.29 0.22
N ILE A 9 -5.96 -13.36 0.91
CA ILE A 9 -5.79 -13.47 2.37
C ILE A 9 -4.32 -13.78 2.66
N LEU A 10 -3.75 -13.11 3.66
CA LEU A 10 -2.38 -13.33 4.11
C LEU A 10 -2.35 -14.33 5.29
N GLY A 11 -1.90 -13.90 6.47
CA GLY A 11 -1.80 -14.76 7.66
C GLY A 11 -3.13 -15.07 8.36
N GLY A 12 -4.21 -14.35 8.06
CA GLY A 12 -5.51 -14.54 8.70
C GLY A 12 -6.61 -13.62 8.15
N LEU A 13 -7.85 -13.80 8.59
CA LEU A 13 -9.00 -13.00 8.12
C LEU A 13 -8.90 -11.51 8.50
N ASN A 14 -8.06 -11.17 9.47
CA ASN A 14 -7.75 -9.81 9.87
C ASN A 14 -6.69 -9.14 8.99
N GLU A 15 -6.11 -9.85 8.03
CA GLU A 15 -5.07 -9.30 7.18
C GLU A 15 -5.16 -9.83 5.74
N PHE A 16 -5.42 -8.93 4.80
CA PHE A 16 -5.63 -9.28 3.41
C PHE A 16 -5.15 -8.17 2.48
N CYS A 17 -4.84 -8.55 1.24
CA CYS A 17 -4.51 -7.63 0.17
C CYS A 17 -5.64 -7.59 -0.85
N VAL A 18 -5.90 -6.41 -1.40
CA VAL A 18 -6.88 -6.20 -2.45
C VAL A 18 -6.21 -5.52 -3.63
N LYS A 19 -6.49 -6.02 -4.83
CA LYS A 19 -6.06 -5.34 -6.06
C LYS A 19 -6.95 -4.12 -6.29
N PHE A 20 -6.33 -2.95 -6.34
CA PHE A 20 -6.99 -1.66 -6.46
C PHE A 20 -6.56 -0.96 -7.75
N TYR A 21 -7.55 -0.48 -8.51
CA TYR A 21 -7.34 0.21 -9.78
C TYR A 21 -7.52 1.72 -9.58
N GLY A 22 -6.59 2.49 -10.14
CA GLY A 22 -6.62 3.94 -10.04
C GLY A 22 -7.90 4.55 -10.62
N PRO A 23 -8.51 5.54 -9.94
CA PRO A 23 -9.76 6.15 -10.38
C PRO A 23 -9.61 6.87 -11.72
N ARG A 24 -10.62 6.71 -12.58
CA ARG A 24 -10.68 7.37 -13.91
C ARG A 24 -10.78 8.88 -13.78
N GLY A 25 -10.20 9.60 -14.73
CA GLY A 25 -10.16 11.07 -14.73
C GLY A 25 -9.19 11.67 -13.73
N THR A 26 -8.35 10.86 -13.09
CA THR A 26 -7.32 11.30 -12.15
C THR A 26 -5.92 10.99 -12.68
N PRO A 27 -4.86 11.60 -12.13
CA PRO A 27 -3.48 11.26 -12.50
C PRO A 27 -3.08 9.82 -12.18
N TYR A 28 -3.88 9.12 -11.38
CA TYR A 28 -3.70 7.73 -10.99
C TYR A 28 -4.32 6.74 -11.98
N GLU A 29 -5.09 7.23 -12.97
CA GLU A 29 -5.77 6.39 -13.95
C GLU A 29 -4.83 5.41 -14.64
N GLY A 30 -5.27 4.15 -14.76
CA GLY A 30 -4.48 3.07 -15.34
C GLY A 30 -3.45 2.45 -14.40
N GLY A 31 -3.23 3.04 -13.22
CA GLY A 31 -2.40 2.44 -12.18
C GLY A 31 -3.10 1.29 -11.46
N ILE A 32 -2.29 0.33 -11.00
CA ILE A 32 -2.72 -0.87 -10.30
C ILE A 32 -1.86 -1.02 -9.05
N TRP A 33 -2.53 -1.15 -7.91
CA TRP A 33 -1.88 -1.31 -6.63
C TRP A 33 -2.37 -2.55 -5.90
N LYS A 34 -1.47 -3.16 -5.13
CA LYS A 34 -1.85 -4.08 -4.06
C LYS A 34 -1.99 -3.29 -2.79
N VAL A 35 -3.19 -3.27 -2.22
CA VAL A 35 -3.50 -2.55 -0.99
C VAL A 35 -3.68 -3.56 0.12
N ARG A 36 -2.78 -3.53 1.10
CA ARG A 36 -2.86 -4.32 2.33
C ARG A 36 -3.81 -3.64 3.30
N VAL A 37 -4.71 -4.42 3.87
CA VAL A 37 -5.64 -4.01 4.91
C VAL A 37 -5.40 -4.88 6.13
N HIS A 38 -5.27 -4.23 7.28
CA HIS A 38 -5.16 -4.89 8.58
C HIS A 38 -6.31 -4.43 9.50
N LEU A 39 -7.08 -5.40 9.99
CA LEU A 39 -8.17 -5.19 10.94
C LEU A 39 -7.61 -5.33 12.37
N PRO A 40 -7.68 -4.26 13.19
CA PRO A 40 -7.20 -4.33 14.58
C PRO A 40 -8.12 -5.17 15.46
N GLU A 41 -7.65 -5.55 16.65
CA GLU A 41 -8.40 -6.36 17.63
C GLU A 41 -9.77 -5.77 18.01
N HIS A 42 -9.88 -4.44 18.07
CA HIS A 42 -11.13 -3.74 18.41
C HIS A 42 -11.92 -3.26 17.18
N TYR A 43 -11.72 -3.88 16.01
CA TYR A 43 -12.55 -3.65 14.84
C TYR A 43 -14.03 -4.04 15.13
N PRO A 44 -15.04 -3.28 14.67
CA PRO A 44 -14.98 -2.08 13.82
C PRO A 44 -14.95 -0.74 14.58
N PHE A 45 -14.82 -0.76 15.91
CA PHE A 45 -14.73 0.48 16.71
C PHE A 45 -13.40 1.22 16.49
N LYS A 46 -12.33 0.48 16.20
CA LYS A 46 -11.11 1.02 15.60
C LYS A 46 -11.13 0.79 14.09
N SER A 47 -10.69 1.79 13.34
CA SER A 47 -10.55 1.75 11.89
C SER A 47 -9.49 0.73 11.44
N PRO A 48 -9.61 0.19 10.23
CA PRO A 48 -8.55 -0.63 9.65
C PRO A 48 -7.33 0.24 9.29
N SER A 49 -6.14 -0.36 9.36
CA SER A 49 -4.93 0.22 8.78
C SER A 49 -4.85 -0.14 7.29
N ILE A 50 -4.52 0.83 6.45
CA ILE A 50 -4.45 0.68 4.99
C ILE A 50 -3.04 1.05 4.52
N GLY A 51 -2.44 0.19 3.70
CA GLY A 51 -1.11 0.42 3.13
C GLY A 51 -1.00 -0.03 1.68
N PHE A 52 -0.37 0.78 0.84
CA PHE A 52 -0.03 0.46 -0.54
C PHE A 52 1.29 -0.33 -0.57
N MET A 53 1.26 -1.56 -1.08
CA MET A 53 2.45 -2.43 -1.11
C MET A 53 3.45 -1.99 -2.18
N ASN A 54 2.97 -1.45 -3.29
CA ASN A 54 3.78 -0.85 -4.34
C ASN A 54 3.65 0.68 -4.29
N LYS A 55 4.68 1.37 -4.77
CA LYS A 55 4.84 2.82 -4.56
C LYS A 55 3.68 3.64 -5.14
N VAL A 56 3.25 4.63 -4.38
CA VAL A 56 2.27 5.64 -4.76
C VAL A 56 2.77 7.01 -4.31
N TYR A 57 2.60 8.02 -5.15
CA TYR A 57 2.96 9.40 -4.82
C TYR A 57 1.69 10.17 -4.45
N HIS A 58 1.48 10.45 -3.16
CA HIS A 58 0.26 11.09 -2.68
C HIS A 58 0.49 11.83 -1.35
N PRO A 59 -0.09 13.03 -1.13
CA PRO A 59 0.10 13.81 0.10
C PRO A 59 -0.18 13.07 1.40
N ASN A 60 -1.25 12.27 1.45
CA ASN A 60 -1.66 11.53 2.66
C ASN A 60 -1.19 10.07 2.70
N ILE A 61 -0.20 9.69 1.88
CA ILE A 61 0.38 8.34 1.88
C ILE A 61 1.88 8.48 2.06
N ASP A 62 2.43 7.78 3.05
CA ASP A 62 3.87 7.73 3.26
C ASP A 62 4.55 7.03 2.08
N GLU A 63 5.56 7.64 1.47
CA GLU A 63 6.15 7.16 0.22
C GLU A 63 7.05 5.92 0.40
N VAL A 64 7.57 5.72 1.62
CA VAL A 64 8.48 4.62 1.92
C VAL A 64 7.69 3.37 2.30
N SER A 65 6.78 3.49 3.28
CA SER A 65 5.97 2.39 3.79
C SER A 65 4.69 2.14 3.01
N GLY A 66 4.19 3.13 2.25
CA GLY A 66 2.89 3.09 1.59
C GLY A 66 1.70 3.29 2.53
N THR A 67 1.94 3.61 3.81
CA THR A 67 0.88 3.74 4.82
C THR A 67 0.00 4.95 4.55
N VAL A 68 -1.31 4.74 4.52
CA VAL A 68 -2.30 5.82 4.45
C VAL A 68 -2.45 6.48 5.82
N CYS A 69 -2.50 7.80 5.87
CA CYS A 69 -2.68 8.56 7.11
C CYS A 69 -3.90 8.10 7.91
N LEU A 70 -3.68 7.65 9.14
CA LEU A 70 -4.72 7.12 10.01
C LEU A 70 -5.78 8.18 10.36
N ASP A 71 -5.39 9.44 10.50
CA ASP A 71 -6.33 10.52 10.79
C ASP A 71 -7.29 10.76 9.64
N VAL A 72 -6.83 10.62 8.39
CA VAL A 72 -7.69 10.73 7.20
C VAL A 72 -8.66 9.54 7.12
N ILE A 73 -8.21 8.33 7.48
CA ILE A 73 -9.10 7.15 7.58
C ILE A 73 -10.17 7.40 8.65
N ASN A 74 -9.77 7.90 9.83
CA ASN A 74 -10.67 8.14 10.95
C ASN A 74 -11.72 9.23 10.70
N GLN A 75 -11.46 10.16 9.78
CA GLN A 75 -12.46 11.16 9.37
C GLN A 75 -13.64 10.54 8.61
N ALA A 76 -13.40 9.45 7.87
CA ALA A 76 -14.42 8.75 7.09
C ALA A 76 -15.00 7.52 7.81
N TRP A 77 -14.21 6.87 8.67
CA TRP A 77 -14.56 5.60 9.28
C TRP A 77 -15.62 5.74 10.37
N THR A 78 -16.57 4.80 10.37
CA THR A 78 -17.51 4.57 11.48
C THR A 78 -17.69 3.08 11.68
N ALA A 79 -18.17 2.63 12.84
CA ALA A 79 -18.39 1.21 13.11
C ALA A 79 -19.43 0.54 12.18
N LEU A 80 -20.19 1.34 11.41
CA LEU A 80 -21.17 0.89 10.42
C LEU A 80 -20.62 0.97 8.98
N TYR A 81 -19.38 1.41 8.80
CA TYR A 81 -18.76 1.58 7.49
C TYR A 81 -18.37 0.20 6.92
N ASP A 82 -18.86 -0.11 5.71
CA ASP A 82 -18.54 -1.37 5.02
C ASP A 82 -17.08 -1.36 4.51
N LEU A 83 -16.35 -2.47 4.68
CA LEU A 83 -15.01 -2.65 4.14
C LEU A 83 -14.96 -2.47 2.63
N SER A 84 -16.02 -2.88 1.91
CA SER A 84 -16.08 -2.71 0.46
C SER A 84 -16.01 -1.23 0.06
N ASN A 85 -16.56 -0.34 0.87
CA ASN A 85 -16.55 1.10 0.63
C ASN A 85 -15.14 1.72 0.75
N ILE A 86 -14.18 1.03 1.37
CA ILE A 86 -12.78 1.47 1.35
C ILE A 86 -12.29 1.58 -0.10
N PHE A 87 -12.60 0.59 -0.92
CA PHE A 87 -12.16 0.50 -2.31
C PHE A 87 -13.13 1.17 -3.29
N GLU A 88 -14.43 1.15 -3.00
CA GLU A 88 -15.43 1.74 -3.88
C GLU A 88 -15.61 3.25 -3.69
N SER A 89 -15.27 3.79 -2.50
CA SER A 89 -15.54 5.18 -2.15
C SER A 89 -14.32 5.89 -1.54
N PHE A 90 -13.80 5.43 -0.41
CA PHE A 90 -12.76 6.15 0.33
C PHE A 90 -11.48 6.36 -0.47
N LEU A 91 -10.84 5.30 -0.98
CA LEU A 91 -9.60 5.41 -1.74
C LEU A 91 -9.77 6.20 -3.05
N PRO A 92 -10.81 5.97 -3.87
CA PRO A 92 -11.08 6.81 -5.04
C PRO A 92 -11.23 8.30 -4.70
N GLN A 93 -11.97 8.63 -3.63
CA GLN A 93 -12.15 10.02 -3.20
C GLN A 93 -10.83 10.61 -2.70
N LEU A 94 -10.06 9.88 -1.90
CA LEU A 94 -8.78 10.33 -1.38
C LEU A 94 -7.79 10.65 -2.51
N LEU A 95 -7.65 9.76 -3.49
CA LEU A 95 -6.77 9.97 -4.64
C LEU A 95 -7.23 11.11 -5.56
N THR A 96 -8.52 11.41 -5.58
CA THR A 96 -9.06 12.52 -6.38
C THR A 96 -8.88 13.87 -5.67
N TYR A 97 -9.08 13.88 -4.35
CA TYR A 97 -9.07 15.08 -3.51
C TYR A 97 -8.16 14.87 -2.29
N PRO A 98 -6.83 15.02 -2.45
CA PRO A 98 -5.91 14.90 -1.33
C PRO A 98 -6.21 15.93 -0.24
N ASN A 99 -6.00 15.55 1.03
CA ASN A 99 -6.04 16.49 2.14
C ASN A 99 -4.65 17.15 2.30
N PRO A 100 -4.50 18.47 2.06
CA PRO A 100 -3.21 19.12 2.15
C PRO A 100 -2.77 19.48 3.58
N ILE A 101 -3.63 19.27 4.59
CA ILE A 101 -3.34 19.56 5.99
C ILE A 101 -2.54 18.40 6.59
N ASP A 102 -1.41 18.71 7.23
CA ASP A 102 -0.50 17.75 7.88
C ASP A 102 -0.20 16.49 7.02
N PRO A 103 0.42 16.66 5.84
CA PRO A 103 0.67 15.56 4.91
C PRO A 103 1.75 14.60 5.41
N LEU A 104 1.62 13.31 5.07
CA LEU A 104 2.69 12.33 5.26
C LEU A 104 3.80 12.51 4.22
N ASN A 105 3.44 12.95 3.02
CA ASN A 105 4.37 13.29 1.95
C ASN A 105 4.33 14.81 1.69
N GLY A 106 5.23 15.54 2.36
CA GLY A 106 5.33 17.00 2.27
C GLY A 106 5.67 17.49 0.85
N ASP A 107 6.50 16.74 0.12
CA ASP A 107 6.86 17.07 -1.27
C ASP A 107 5.64 16.97 -2.18
N ALA A 108 4.88 15.87 -2.06
CA ALA A 108 3.65 15.67 -2.83
C ALA A 108 2.62 16.76 -2.53
N ALA A 109 2.47 17.15 -1.26
CA ALA A 109 1.57 18.24 -0.85
C ALA A 109 2.00 19.60 -1.42
N ALA A 110 3.30 19.93 -1.35
CA ALA A 110 3.83 21.17 -1.88
C ALA A 110 3.66 21.26 -3.41
N MET A 111 3.91 20.16 -4.13
CA MET A 111 3.64 20.10 -5.57
C MET A 111 2.14 20.21 -5.87
N PHE A 112 1.29 19.53 -5.12
CA PHE A 112 -0.17 19.60 -5.30
C PHE A 112 -0.70 21.04 -5.14
N LEU A 113 -0.24 21.77 -4.13
CA LEU A 113 -0.70 23.14 -3.83
C LEU A 113 -0.11 24.19 -4.77
N HIS A 114 1.17 24.10 -5.10
CA HIS A 114 1.88 25.18 -5.78
C HIS A 114 2.18 24.88 -7.25
N LYS A 115 2.18 23.60 -7.65
CA LYS A 115 2.62 23.13 -8.97
C LYS A 115 1.78 21.95 -9.48
N PRO A 116 0.47 22.12 -9.67
CA PRO A 116 -0.45 21.01 -9.95
C PRO A 116 -0.08 20.23 -11.22
N GLU A 117 0.48 20.87 -12.24
CA GLU A 117 0.91 20.18 -13.47
C GLU A 117 2.17 19.32 -13.25
N GLU A 118 3.13 19.79 -12.44
CA GLU A 118 4.30 18.99 -12.06
C GLU A 118 3.88 17.79 -11.20
N TYR A 119 2.94 18.01 -10.27
CA TYR A 119 2.36 16.93 -9.46
C TYR A 119 1.73 15.86 -10.34
N LYS A 120 0.83 16.24 -11.27
CA LYS A 120 0.20 15.30 -12.21
C LYS A 120 1.25 14.51 -12.99
N LYS A 121 2.28 15.18 -13.52
CA LYS A 121 3.35 14.52 -14.28
C LYS A 121 4.12 13.52 -13.41
N LYS A 122 4.49 13.91 -12.20
CA LYS A 122 5.18 13.05 -11.24
C LYS A 122 4.36 11.80 -10.87
N VAL A 123 3.06 11.97 -10.64
CA VAL A 123 2.15 10.84 -10.37
C VAL A 123 2.10 9.90 -11.58
N HIS A 124 1.97 10.42 -12.80
CA HIS A 124 1.98 9.57 -14.02
C HIS A 124 3.30 8.79 -14.18
N GLU A 125 4.44 9.41 -13.87
CA GLU A 125 5.74 8.73 -13.88
C GLU A 125 5.79 7.59 -12.85
N TYR A 126 5.24 7.81 -11.65
CA TYR A 126 5.16 6.78 -10.61
C TYR A 126 4.24 5.64 -11.03
N VAL A 127 3.08 5.95 -11.61
CA VAL A 127 2.14 4.95 -12.12
C VAL A 127 2.82 4.05 -13.15
N ARG A 128 3.50 4.64 -14.14
CA ARG A 128 4.20 3.89 -15.18
C ARG A 128 5.34 3.03 -14.65
N LYS A 129 6.03 3.48 -13.59
CA LYS A 129 7.22 2.80 -13.07
C LYS A 129 6.90 1.74 -12.03
N TYR A 130 5.89 1.94 -11.20
CA TYR A 130 5.65 1.11 -10.00
C TYR A 130 4.26 0.50 -9.92
N ALA A 131 3.30 0.92 -10.76
CA ALA A 131 1.90 0.54 -10.65
C ALA A 131 1.34 -0.01 -11.96
N THR A 132 2.17 -0.72 -12.74
CA THR A 132 1.74 -1.49 -13.92
C THR A 132 1.64 -2.98 -13.57
N GLU A 133 0.88 -3.74 -14.36
CA GLU A 133 0.84 -5.21 -14.22
C GLU A 133 2.25 -5.84 -14.31
N GLU A 134 3.10 -5.31 -15.19
CA GLU A 134 4.48 -5.77 -15.35
C GLU A 134 5.30 -5.51 -14.08
N ALA A 135 5.26 -4.30 -13.54
CA ALA A 135 5.98 -3.93 -12.32
C ALA A 135 5.52 -4.75 -11.10
N LEU A 136 4.22 -5.06 -11.00
CA LEU A 136 3.69 -5.91 -9.93
C LEU A 136 4.23 -7.34 -10.01
N ARG A 137 4.30 -7.92 -11.21
CA ARG A 137 4.84 -9.28 -11.42
C ARG A 137 6.34 -9.34 -11.10
N GLU A 138 7.09 -8.31 -11.48
CA GLU A 138 8.52 -8.22 -11.16
C GLU A 138 8.78 -8.17 -9.64
N GLN A 139 7.98 -7.39 -8.90
CA GLN A 139 8.08 -7.33 -7.44
C GLN A 139 7.74 -8.66 -6.76
N GLU A 140 6.71 -9.37 -7.25
CA GLU A 140 6.37 -10.71 -6.74
C GLU A 140 7.51 -11.71 -6.94
N GLN A 141 8.14 -11.71 -8.12
CA GLN A 141 9.25 -12.62 -8.43
C GLN A 141 10.47 -12.35 -7.55
N GLN A 142 10.81 -11.07 -7.31
CA GLN A 142 11.90 -10.68 -6.42
C GLN A 142 11.65 -11.09 -4.97
N ALA A 143 10.40 -10.98 -4.48
CA ALA A 143 10.05 -11.38 -3.13
C ALA A 143 10.23 -12.90 -2.92
N VAL A 144 9.81 -13.71 -3.89
CA VAL A 144 9.94 -15.18 -3.83
C VAL A 144 11.41 -15.63 -3.89
N SER A 145 12.26 -14.94 -4.68
CA SER A 145 13.69 -15.24 -4.68
C SER A 145 14.37 -14.92 -3.35
N SER A 146 13.98 -13.82 -2.68
CA SER A 146 14.57 -13.40 -1.41
C SER A 146 14.24 -14.35 -0.24
N ASP A 147 13.01 -14.85 -0.20
CA ASP A 147 12.59 -15.82 0.84
C ASP A 147 13.31 -17.17 0.70
N SER A 148 13.66 -17.56 -0.53
CA SER A 148 14.36 -18.83 -0.81
C SER A 148 15.82 -18.80 -0.37
N GLU A 149 16.49 -17.65 -0.46
CA GLU A 149 17.91 -17.48 -0.07
C GLU A 149 18.07 -17.42 1.46
N SER A 150 17.04 -16.96 2.16
CA SER A 150 17.02 -16.85 3.63
C SER A 150 16.92 -18.21 4.34
N SER A 151 16.47 -19.25 3.64
CA SER A 151 16.37 -20.61 4.18
C SER A 151 17.66 -21.43 4.08
N MET A 152 18.68 -20.95 3.37
CA MET A 152 19.90 -21.72 3.07
C MET A 152 21.10 -21.37 3.99
N SER A 153 20.95 -20.40 4.91
CA SER A 153 22.05 -19.90 5.75
C SER A 153 22.03 -20.35 7.22
N ASP A 154 21.21 -21.34 7.60
CA ASP A 154 21.06 -21.80 9.01
C ASP A 154 21.70 -23.19 9.30
N PHE A 155 22.57 -23.69 8.41
CA PHE A 155 23.25 -24.98 8.58
C PHE A 155 24.75 -24.91 8.21
N SER A 156 25.54 -24.13 8.93
CA SER A 156 26.98 -24.41 9.10
C SER A 156 27.62 -23.42 10.07
N GLU A 157 27.82 -23.81 11.32
CA GLU A 157 28.98 -23.46 12.17
C GLU A 157 28.77 -24.03 13.57
N ASP A 158 28.95 -25.35 13.74
CA ASP A 158 29.26 -25.91 15.05
C ASP A 158 30.05 -27.21 14.88
N GLU A 159 31.35 -27.11 14.64
CA GLU A 159 32.36 -28.14 14.97
C GLU A 159 33.76 -27.57 14.68
N ALA A 160 34.41 -27.00 15.71
CA ALA A 160 35.85 -27.14 15.95
C ALA A 160 36.31 -26.20 17.07
N GLN A 161 36.28 -26.68 18.32
CA GLN A 161 37.29 -26.32 19.32
C GLN A 161 37.24 -27.29 20.49
N ASP A 162 37.77 -28.49 20.26
CA ASP A 162 38.27 -29.36 21.33
C ASP A 162 39.59 -29.98 20.88
N MET A 163 40.66 -29.18 20.98
CA MET A 163 42.03 -29.66 21.10
C MET A 163 42.94 -28.48 21.44
N GLU A 164 43.36 -28.35 22.70
CA GLU A 164 44.78 -28.34 23.05
C GLU A 164 44.98 -28.45 24.58
N LEU A 165 45.99 -29.27 24.89
CA LEU A 165 46.47 -29.83 26.16
C LEU A 165 46.79 -28.82 27.29
#